data_AF-A0A644TM55-F1
#
_entry.id   AF-A0A644TM55-F1
#
_cell.length_a   1.000
_cell.length_b   1.000
_cell.length_c   1.000
_cell.angle_alpha   90.00
_cell.angle_beta   90.00
_cell.angle_gamma   90.00
#
_symmetry.space_group_name_H-M   'P 1'
#
loop_
_entity.id
_entity.type
_entity.pdbx_description
1 polymer ?
#
loop_
_entity_poly.entity_id
_entity_poly.type
_entity_poly.pdbx_seq_one_letter_code
_entity_poly.pdbx_strand_id
1 'polypeptide(L)'
;MYTKKSGRAPAILALCGLLLAVFAFFPAGCSSQKKSLTAGETRATENAQGGQTPQIQPATLSPGPAGGSAESAADAASGASVAADWEVALEGRRKDTLSQAYYQKLKSAGREYLRKTVDKKGISVEYSGLSLGAVLAMVDGSDATHPFSFDADLWAKGYDIVLTAADGYSVSFSTKDIGPQTLILADMEAGDYLAKPMIVGDAPKNLWVKDVVSISTSLAPGLASAEAETFTLELDINGTKASLSLAELEKDPAYGEGTGSYTTSAGTKYTNAYGGVSLSALLGRYMELAAQDSVTFVATDGYEMTYPGSLILDESDGKWLLAFKLDGEYLPKDPGYIRTIKVGPTAPNIDGHSSVKMIKKIVVRQEGFKDFTLSYSGKKDGSLDRSTVQSCVSCHGREVAFERKDIKAKYKGFPLHLLLAYADDPLYAPHKQGSDILAYDAAAARAGYGVEVIAEDGYSIRLDSRDLDNNNDIILAMYRESDSLGPDEFPLVLVWDKNAVRVPEGIKNVKRVSSIRLLF
;
A
#
# COMPACT_ATOMS: atom_id res chain seq x y z
N MET A 1 3.82 -52.86 -40.40
CA MET A 1 2.43 -52.53 -40.80
C MET A 1 2.24 -51.05 -40.51
N TYR A 2 2.24 -50.12 -41.48
CA TYR A 2 1.12 -49.81 -42.41
C TYR A 2 -0.21 -49.76 -41.67
N THR A 3 -0.90 -48.61 -41.52
CA THR A 3 -1.54 -47.86 -42.62
C THR A 3 -1.72 -46.34 -42.40
N LYS A 4 -1.74 -45.57 -43.50
CA LYS A 4 -2.24 -44.17 -43.62
C LYS A 4 -3.77 -44.11 -43.77
N LYS A 5 -4.38 -42.96 -43.38
CA LYS A 5 -5.45 -42.18 -44.06
C LYS A 5 -5.73 -40.94 -43.17
N SER A 6 -5.61 -39.66 -43.55
CA SER A 6 -6.05 -38.87 -44.72
C SER A 6 -7.56 -38.65 -44.82
N GLY A 7 -8.01 -37.43 -44.50
CA GLY A 7 -9.38 -36.93 -44.73
C GLY A 7 -9.40 -35.40 -44.77
N ARG A 8 -9.95 -34.82 -45.83
CA ARG A 8 -10.03 -33.36 -46.08
C ARG A 8 -11.38 -32.80 -45.61
N ALA A 9 -11.41 -31.52 -45.27
CA ALA A 9 -12.65 -30.77 -45.02
C ALA A 9 -13.45 -30.48 -46.31
N PRO A 10 -14.70 -30.01 -46.17
CA PRO A 10 -15.29 -29.01 -47.05
C PRO A 10 -15.55 -27.69 -46.32
N ALA A 11 -15.45 -26.58 -47.06
CA ALA A 11 -15.89 -25.25 -46.60
C ALA A 11 -17.36 -25.02 -46.96
N ILE A 12 -18.06 -24.19 -46.19
CA ILE A 12 -19.36 -23.59 -46.57
C ILE A 12 -19.28 -22.08 -46.33
N LEU A 13 -19.85 -21.32 -47.27
CA LEU A 13 -19.75 -19.88 -47.39
C LEU A 13 -21.16 -19.26 -47.44
N ALA A 14 -21.49 -18.36 -46.52
CA ALA A 14 -22.64 -17.42 -46.55
C ALA A 14 -22.40 -16.40 -45.41
N LEU A 15 -22.10 -15.11 -45.61
CA LEU A 15 -22.73 -14.01 -46.38
C LEU A 15 -23.91 -13.33 -45.64
N CYS A 16 -23.86 -11.99 -45.60
CA CYS A 16 -24.79 -11.04 -44.95
C CYS A 16 -24.76 -11.01 -43.40
N GLY A 17 -24.95 -9.85 -42.74
CA GLY A 17 -25.42 -8.54 -43.23
C GLY A 17 -24.70 -7.32 -42.66
N LEU A 18 -24.79 -6.24 -43.44
CA LEU A 18 -24.27 -4.90 -43.19
C LEU A 18 -25.18 -4.13 -42.20
N LEU A 19 -24.62 -3.31 -41.31
CA LEU A 19 -25.31 -2.08 -40.88
C LEU A 19 -24.31 -0.93 -40.66
N LEU A 20 -24.39 0.07 -41.51
CA LEU A 20 -23.76 1.38 -41.31
C LEU A 20 -24.59 2.21 -40.32
N ALA A 21 -23.93 2.95 -39.44
CA ALA A 21 -24.43 4.19 -38.89
C ALA A 21 -23.31 5.25 -38.98
N VAL A 22 -23.67 6.45 -39.43
CA VAL A 22 -22.74 7.46 -39.96
C VAL A 22 -23.23 8.86 -39.58
N PHE A 23 -22.28 9.78 -39.35
CA PHE A 23 -22.47 11.18 -38.91
C PHE A 23 -22.95 11.36 -37.44
N ALA A 24 -22.63 12.47 -36.74
CA ALA A 24 -22.07 13.74 -37.22
C ALA A 24 -20.97 14.33 -36.32
N PHE A 25 -20.10 15.13 -36.93
CA PHE A 25 -19.11 16.00 -36.30
C PHE A 25 -19.65 17.44 -36.38
N PHE A 26 -19.66 18.22 -35.30
CA PHE A 26 -19.80 19.69 -35.37
C PHE A 26 -19.08 20.36 -34.18
N PRO A 27 -18.45 21.54 -34.34
CA PRO A 27 -17.50 22.06 -33.35
C PRO A 27 -17.89 23.40 -32.68
N ALA A 28 -16.99 23.84 -31.79
CA ALA A 28 -16.77 25.21 -31.29
C ALA A 28 -17.70 25.76 -30.18
N GLY A 29 -17.08 26.46 -29.22
CA GLY A 29 -17.76 27.09 -28.09
C GLY A 29 -16.79 27.61 -27.01
N CYS A 30 -15.93 28.58 -27.34
CA CYS A 30 -15.10 29.25 -26.32
C CYS A 30 -15.96 30.09 -25.37
N SER A 31 -15.65 30.07 -24.07
CA SER A 31 -15.67 31.29 -23.26
C SER A 31 -14.68 31.20 -22.10
N SER A 32 -13.95 32.28 -21.89
CA SER A 32 -13.00 32.46 -20.79
C SER A 32 -13.59 33.43 -19.79
N GLN A 33 -13.45 33.16 -18.48
CA GLN A 33 -13.45 34.26 -17.51
C GLN A 33 -12.60 33.95 -16.27
N LYS A 34 -11.49 34.68 -16.18
CA LYS A 34 -10.71 34.83 -14.95
C LYS A 34 -11.51 35.66 -13.94
N LYS A 35 -11.38 35.35 -12.65
CA LYS A 35 -11.56 36.36 -11.59
C LYS A 35 -10.54 36.14 -10.48
N SER A 36 -9.67 37.13 -10.29
CA SER A 36 -8.76 37.27 -9.15
C SER A 36 -9.35 38.25 -8.14
N LEU A 37 -8.53 38.68 -7.16
CA LEU A 37 -8.79 39.69 -6.11
C LEU A 37 -9.46 39.13 -4.83
N THR A 38 -8.98 39.41 -3.61
CA THR A 38 -7.70 39.97 -3.14
C THR A 38 -7.50 39.64 -1.65
N ALA A 39 -6.27 39.73 -1.15
CA ALA A 39 -6.02 39.79 0.29
C ALA A 39 -6.51 41.12 0.90
N GLY A 40 -6.84 41.10 2.19
CA GLY A 40 -7.14 42.28 2.99
C GLY A 40 -6.74 42.05 4.44
N GLU A 41 -5.60 42.60 4.84
CA GLU A 41 -5.12 42.60 6.22
C GLU A 41 -5.95 43.56 7.08
N THR A 42 -6.16 43.23 8.36
CA THR A 42 -6.26 44.25 9.42
C THR A 42 -5.77 43.67 10.74
N ARG A 43 -5.00 44.45 11.50
CA ARG A 43 -4.30 44.04 12.73
C ARG A 43 -4.55 45.05 13.86
N ALA A 44 -4.46 44.58 15.11
CA ALA A 44 -4.47 45.32 16.38
C ALA A 44 -5.88 45.80 16.82
N THR A 45 -6.20 45.90 18.11
CA THR A 45 -5.34 46.19 19.28
C THR A 45 -5.54 45.31 20.51
N GLU A 46 -4.63 45.46 21.48
CA GLU A 46 -4.65 45.00 22.89
C GLU A 46 -5.88 45.59 23.67
N ASN A 47 -6.18 45.31 24.95
CA ASN A 47 -5.34 44.91 26.09
C ASN A 47 -6.16 44.43 27.32
N ALA A 48 -5.54 43.63 28.22
CA ALA A 48 -5.77 43.51 29.69
C ALA A 48 -7.21 43.16 30.24
N GLN A 49 -7.45 42.58 31.44
CA GLN A 49 -6.58 42.04 32.52
C GLN A 49 -7.40 41.16 33.51
N GLY A 50 -6.78 40.15 34.12
CA GLY A 50 -6.96 39.80 35.55
C GLY A 50 -8.02 38.75 35.99
N GLY A 51 -7.68 38.01 37.05
CA GLY A 51 -8.63 37.23 37.89
C GLY A 51 -8.32 35.73 37.99
N GLN A 52 -7.91 35.24 39.17
CA GLN A 52 -7.36 33.88 39.34
C GLN A 52 -8.06 33.10 40.48
N THR A 53 -8.53 31.87 40.20
CA THR A 53 -8.66 30.71 41.15
C THR A 53 -9.54 30.83 42.43
N PRO A 54 -9.74 29.74 43.24
CA PRO A 54 -9.62 28.29 43.02
C PRO A 54 -10.80 27.41 43.56
N GLN A 55 -10.82 26.11 43.17
CA GLN A 55 -11.24 24.87 43.90
C GLN A 55 -12.59 24.82 44.69
N ILE A 56 -13.32 23.69 44.83
CA ILE A 56 -12.97 22.45 45.57
C ILE A 56 -13.95 21.30 45.16
N GLN A 57 -13.46 20.06 45.07
CA GLN A 57 -14.21 18.76 45.06
C GLN A 57 -14.37 18.22 46.51
N PRO A 58 -15.20 17.20 46.89
CA PRO A 58 -15.56 16.00 46.11
C PRO A 58 -16.91 15.29 46.45
N ALA A 59 -17.04 14.03 45.96
CA ALA A 59 -17.79 12.89 46.53
C ALA A 59 -19.33 12.92 46.51
N THR A 60 -20.02 12.28 45.56
CA THR A 60 -20.36 10.82 45.45
C THR A 60 -21.29 10.26 46.54
N LEU A 61 -22.48 9.78 46.16
CA LEU A 61 -22.90 8.36 46.17
C LEU A 61 -24.41 8.19 45.84
N SER A 62 -24.75 7.11 45.13
CA SER A 62 -26.11 6.60 44.83
C SER A 62 -26.70 5.86 46.08
N PRO A 63 -27.86 5.13 46.06
CA PRO A 63 -28.78 4.76 44.97
C PRO A 63 -30.30 4.76 45.32
N GLY A 64 -31.18 4.32 44.40
CA GLY A 64 -32.50 3.74 44.77
C GLY A 64 -33.71 4.19 43.93
N PRO A 65 -34.82 3.40 43.92
CA PRO A 65 -35.51 3.12 42.65
C PRO A 65 -37.05 3.25 42.60
N ALA A 66 -37.58 3.08 41.36
CA ALA A 66 -38.87 2.51 40.96
C ALA A 66 -40.21 3.29 41.12
N GLY A 67 -41.02 3.25 40.04
CA GLY A 67 -42.50 3.15 40.09
C GLY A 67 -43.32 4.24 39.38
N GLY A 68 -44.24 3.85 38.48
CA GLY A 68 -45.39 4.68 38.04
C GLY A 68 -45.72 4.61 36.53
N SER A 69 -46.97 4.26 36.18
CA SER A 69 -47.42 3.98 34.80
C SER A 69 -48.68 4.76 34.38
N ALA A 70 -48.84 5.08 33.09
CA ALA A 70 -50.10 5.24 32.29
C ALA A 70 -49.73 5.90 30.93
N GLU A 71 -49.94 5.29 29.75
CA GLU A 71 -51.16 5.35 28.90
C GLU A 71 -51.62 6.79 28.55
N SER A 72 -51.92 7.18 27.31
CA SER A 72 -51.99 6.49 25.99
C SER A 72 -51.65 7.54 24.88
N ALA A 73 -51.72 7.34 23.56
CA ALA A 73 -52.30 6.31 22.67
C ALA A 73 -51.47 6.22 21.35
N ALA A 74 -52.00 5.61 20.28
CA ALA A 74 -51.33 5.36 18.99
C ALA A 74 -52.09 5.91 17.78
N ASP A 75 -51.40 6.13 16.65
CA ASP A 75 -51.94 5.77 15.33
C ASP A 75 -50.85 5.49 14.26
N ALA A 76 -51.22 4.68 13.27
CA ALA A 76 -50.65 4.46 11.94
C ALA A 76 -49.14 4.17 11.77
N ALA A 77 -48.83 2.88 11.59
CA ALA A 77 -47.53 2.42 11.12
C ALA A 77 -47.29 2.66 9.62
N SER A 78 -46.03 2.98 9.27
CA SER A 78 -45.52 2.85 7.90
C SER A 78 -44.08 2.30 7.91
N GLY A 79 -43.95 0.98 7.77
CA GLY A 79 -42.81 0.37 7.09
C GLY A 79 -41.41 0.55 7.69
N ALA A 80 -41.23 0.61 9.01
CA ALA A 80 -39.90 0.41 9.59
C ALA A 80 -39.49 -1.06 9.43
N SER A 81 -38.75 -1.39 8.37
CA SER A 81 -38.01 -2.65 8.28
C SER A 81 -37.07 -2.72 9.48
N VAL A 82 -37.16 -3.79 10.27
CA VAL A 82 -36.28 -4.02 11.42
C VAL A 82 -34.83 -3.99 10.91
N ALA A 83 -34.08 -2.97 11.32
CA ALA A 83 -32.71 -2.78 10.85
C ALA A 83 -31.85 -3.96 11.32
N ALA A 84 -30.96 -4.43 10.46
CA ALA A 84 -30.17 -5.63 10.75
C ALA A 84 -29.16 -5.35 11.87
N ASP A 85 -29.17 -6.19 12.92
CA ASP A 85 -28.24 -6.13 14.04
C ASP A 85 -26.79 -6.36 13.58
N TRP A 86 -26.11 -5.27 13.25
CA TRP A 86 -24.69 -5.28 12.94
C TRP A 86 -23.86 -4.77 14.12
N GLU A 87 -22.62 -5.26 14.18
CA GLU A 87 -21.59 -4.79 15.11
C GLU A 87 -20.28 -4.60 14.33
N VAL A 88 -19.50 -3.59 14.75
CA VAL A 88 -18.14 -3.36 14.25
C VAL A 88 -17.17 -3.46 15.42
N ALA A 89 -16.22 -4.38 15.35
CA ALA A 89 -15.15 -4.49 16.33
C ALA A 89 -14.20 -3.30 16.20
N LEU A 90 -13.93 -2.59 17.31
CA LEU A 90 -13.02 -1.46 17.34
C LEU A 90 -11.77 -1.81 18.15
N GLU A 91 -10.58 -1.61 17.60
CA GLU A 91 -9.32 -1.89 18.29
C GLU A 91 -8.35 -0.70 18.21
N GLY A 92 -7.99 -0.17 19.38
CA GLY A 92 -6.93 0.81 19.55
C GLY A 92 -6.40 0.76 20.97
N ARG A 93 -6.15 1.92 21.62
CA ARG A 93 -5.69 1.99 23.02
C ARG A 93 -6.54 1.14 23.97
N ARG A 94 -7.81 0.94 23.63
CA ARG A 94 -8.71 -0.08 24.17
C ARG A 94 -9.39 -0.86 23.04
N LYS A 95 -9.97 -2.01 23.37
CA LYS A 95 -10.92 -2.73 22.51
C LYS A 95 -12.34 -2.35 22.89
N ASP A 96 -13.20 -2.20 21.90
CA ASP A 96 -14.62 -1.92 22.08
C ASP A 96 -15.44 -2.56 20.94
N THR A 97 -16.77 -2.46 20.99
CA THR A 97 -17.65 -2.94 19.92
C THR A 97 -18.77 -1.94 19.67
N LEU A 98 -18.75 -1.36 18.47
CA LEU A 98 -19.78 -0.44 18.01
C LEU A 98 -20.95 -1.23 17.45
N SER A 99 -21.94 -1.52 18.30
CA SER A 99 -23.22 -2.07 17.87
C SER A 99 -24.10 -1.02 17.20
N GLN A 100 -24.97 -1.43 16.28
CA GLN A 100 -25.94 -0.55 15.63
C GLN A 100 -26.77 0.25 16.64
N ALA A 101 -27.23 -0.38 17.72
CA ALA A 101 -27.99 0.28 18.78
C ALA A 101 -27.18 1.37 19.50
N TYR A 102 -25.86 1.22 19.60
CA TYR A 102 -24.98 2.24 20.17
C TYR A 102 -24.68 3.36 19.16
N TYR A 103 -24.43 3.00 17.91
CA TYR A 103 -24.28 3.94 16.79
C TYR A 103 -25.49 4.90 16.68
N GLN A 104 -26.72 4.39 16.76
CA GLN A 104 -27.92 5.25 16.69
C GLN A 104 -28.00 6.22 17.89
N LYS A 105 -27.50 5.84 19.09
CA LYS A 105 -27.39 6.78 20.23
C LYS A 105 -26.38 7.90 19.95
N LEU A 106 -25.24 7.61 19.35
CA LEU A 106 -24.24 8.62 18.96
C LEU A 106 -24.84 9.60 17.93
N LYS A 107 -25.53 9.08 16.91
CA LYS A 107 -26.28 9.87 15.91
C LYS A 107 -27.34 10.76 16.57
N SER A 108 -28.19 10.23 17.44
CA SER A 108 -29.21 11.01 18.17
C SER A 108 -28.61 12.06 19.11
N ALA A 109 -27.41 11.83 19.65
CA ALA A 109 -26.66 12.79 20.45
C ALA A 109 -25.94 13.86 19.61
N GLY A 110 -26.13 13.90 18.29
CA GLY A 110 -25.52 14.88 17.40
C GLY A 110 -24.01 14.70 17.20
N ARG A 111 -23.47 13.50 17.47
CA ARG A 111 -22.03 13.20 17.32
C ARG A 111 -21.65 13.14 15.84
N GLU A 112 -21.22 14.27 15.28
CA GLU A 112 -20.56 14.41 13.97
C GLU A 112 -21.08 13.46 12.87
N TYR A 113 -22.41 13.46 12.70
CA TYR A 113 -23.11 12.67 11.68
C TYR A 113 -23.19 13.48 10.39
N LEU A 114 -22.44 13.06 9.38
CA LEU A 114 -22.19 13.81 8.14
C LEU A 114 -22.93 13.17 6.95
N ARG A 115 -23.13 13.98 5.90
CA ARG A 115 -23.52 13.51 4.56
C ARG A 115 -22.32 13.58 3.63
N LYS A 116 -22.17 12.59 2.76
CA LYS A 116 -21.14 12.51 1.71
C LYS A 116 -21.82 12.13 0.40
N THR A 117 -21.54 12.86 -0.68
CA THR A 117 -22.10 12.59 -2.00
C THR A 117 -20.98 12.16 -2.93
N VAL A 118 -21.09 10.97 -3.51
CA VAL A 118 -19.98 10.34 -4.25
C VAL A 118 -20.42 9.76 -5.60
N ASP A 119 -19.55 9.85 -6.61
CA ASP A 119 -19.83 9.35 -7.95
C ASP A 119 -19.55 7.85 -8.10
N LYS A 120 -20.62 7.08 -8.36
CA LYS A 120 -20.64 5.63 -8.52
C LYS A 120 -21.04 5.31 -9.97
N LYS A 121 -20.04 5.10 -10.84
CA LYS A 121 -20.22 4.83 -12.28
C LYS A 121 -21.02 5.91 -13.04
N GLY A 122 -20.79 7.19 -12.71
CA GLY A 122 -21.49 8.33 -13.31
C GLY A 122 -22.86 8.63 -12.71
N ILE A 123 -23.25 7.94 -11.63
CA ILE A 123 -24.43 8.23 -10.82
C ILE A 123 -23.95 8.82 -9.49
N SER A 124 -24.47 9.99 -9.13
CA SER A 124 -24.20 10.61 -7.83
C SER A 124 -25.05 9.93 -6.75
N VAL A 125 -24.42 9.46 -5.68
CA VAL A 125 -25.09 8.72 -4.58
C VAL A 125 -24.76 9.41 -3.25
N GLU A 126 -25.79 9.74 -2.47
CA GLU A 126 -25.63 10.24 -1.11
C GLU A 126 -25.49 9.09 -0.12
N TYR A 127 -24.53 9.22 0.80
CA TYR A 127 -24.36 8.41 1.99
C TYR A 127 -24.44 9.29 3.23
N SER A 128 -24.96 8.74 4.33
CA SER A 128 -24.98 9.41 5.63
C SER A 128 -24.40 8.52 6.73
N GLY A 129 -23.62 9.10 7.64
CA GLY A 129 -23.09 8.38 8.79
C GLY A 129 -22.20 9.16 9.73
N LEU A 130 -21.77 8.53 10.84
CA LEU A 130 -20.79 9.10 11.76
C LEU A 130 -19.44 9.28 11.06
N SER A 131 -18.72 10.37 11.33
CA SER A 131 -17.32 10.52 10.88
C SER A 131 -16.43 9.40 11.44
N LEU A 132 -15.36 9.06 10.70
CA LEU A 132 -14.40 8.07 11.16
C LEU A 132 -13.70 8.52 12.46
N GLY A 133 -13.40 9.81 12.62
CA GLY A 133 -12.91 10.35 13.89
C GLY A 133 -13.89 10.19 15.05
N ALA A 134 -15.20 10.40 14.83
CA ALA A 134 -16.21 10.20 15.88
C ALA A 134 -16.39 8.72 16.27
N VAL A 135 -16.13 7.78 15.36
CA VAL A 135 -16.05 6.35 15.65
C VAL A 135 -14.75 6.02 16.42
N LEU A 136 -13.60 6.50 15.94
CA LEU A 136 -12.29 6.22 16.55
C LEU A 136 -12.07 6.87 17.92
N ALA A 137 -12.83 7.92 18.25
CA ALA A 137 -12.96 8.42 19.63
C ALA A 137 -13.26 7.29 20.65
N MET A 138 -13.92 6.21 20.22
CA MET A 138 -14.17 5.05 21.07
C MET A 138 -12.91 4.27 21.48
N VAL A 139 -11.78 4.43 20.77
CA VAL A 139 -10.56 3.63 20.99
C VAL A 139 -9.24 4.42 20.94
N ASP A 140 -9.22 5.72 20.61
CA ASP A 140 -7.99 6.52 20.49
C ASP A 140 -7.64 7.37 21.73
N GLY A 141 -8.62 8.01 22.37
CA GLY A 141 -8.43 8.87 23.55
C GLY A 141 -8.16 8.14 24.86
N SER A 142 -7.61 8.85 25.86
CA SER A 142 -7.33 8.33 27.20
C SER A 142 -8.57 8.25 28.13
N ASP A 143 -9.71 8.77 27.69
CA ASP A 143 -10.97 8.79 28.46
C ASP A 143 -11.46 7.38 28.79
N ALA A 144 -11.67 7.07 30.07
CA ALA A 144 -12.12 5.76 30.52
C ALA A 144 -13.65 5.54 30.45
N THR A 145 -14.44 6.59 30.18
CA THR A 145 -15.91 6.56 30.22
C THR A 145 -16.54 7.43 29.15
N HIS A 146 -17.71 7.02 28.64
CA HIS A 146 -18.48 7.84 27.71
C HIS A 146 -18.95 9.18 28.32
N PRO A 147 -19.08 10.25 27.50
CA PRO A 147 -18.78 10.30 26.07
C PRO A 147 -17.28 10.40 25.80
N PHE A 148 -16.68 9.42 25.10
CA PHE A 148 -15.27 9.50 24.75
C PHE A 148 -14.99 10.69 23.81
N SER A 149 -13.88 11.38 24.07
CA SER A 149 -13.34 12.45 23.25
C SER A 149 -12.43 11.89 22.16
N PHE A 150 -12.47 12.53 20.98
CA PHE A 150 -11.55 12.24 19.88
C PHE A 150 -10.17 12.85 20.18
N ASP A 151 -9.10 12.04 20.14
CA ASP A 151 -7.72 12.51 20.40
C ASP A 151 -7.11 13.12 19.13
N ALA A 152 -7.47 14.37 18.85
CA ALA A 152 -7.01 15.12 17.67
C ALA A 152 -5.47 15.31 17.63
N ASP A 153 -4.82 15.39 18.80
CA ASP A 153 -3.36 15.46 18.88
C ASP A 153 -2.72 14.13 18.49
N LEU A 154 -3.32 12.99 18.87
CA LEU A 154 -2.87 11.67 18.44
C LEU A 154 -3.13 11.42 16.96
N TRP A 155 -4.27 11.86 16.43
CA TRP A 155 -4.53 11.83 14.99
C TRP A 155 -3.45 12.60 14.20
N ALA A 156 -3.11 13.80 14.66
CA ALA A 156 -2.09 14.66 14.04
C ALA A 156 -0.66 14.09 14.16
N LYS A 157 -0.34 13.42 15.27
CA LYS A 157 0.93 12.67 15.44
C LYS A 157 1.09 11.56 14.42
N GLY A 158 -0.01 10.96 13.95
CA GLY A 158 -0.03 9.88 12.98
C GLY A 158 -0.14 8.51 13.64
N TYR A 159 -1.15 7.74 13.24
CA TYR A 159 -1.24 6.30 13.46
C TYR A 159 -1.87 5.64 12.24
N ASP A 160 -1.66 4.34 12.08
CA ASP A 160 -2.23 3.61 10.95
C ASP A 160 -3.59 3.02 11.34
N ILE A 161 -4.55 3.09 10.41
CA ILE A 161 -5.90 2.54 10.51
C ILE A 161 -6.03 1.42 9.49
N VAL A 162 -6.52 0.27 9.92
CA VAL A 162 -6.89 -0.87 9.08
C VAL A 162 -8.41 -1.07 9.16
N LEU A 163 -9.05 -1.11 7.99
CA LEU A 163 -10.48 -1.36 7.83
C LEU A 163 -10.68 -2.75 7.24
N THR A 164 -11.59 -3.55 7.78
CA THR A 164 -11.84 -4.93 7.31
C THR A 164 -13.32 -5.17 7.02
N ALA A 165 -13.61 -5.76 5.86
CA ALA A 165 -14.92 -6.19 5.39
C ALA A 165 -15.23 -7.64 5.79
N ALA A 166 -16.52 -7.99 5.80
CA ALA A 166 -17.00 -9.35 6.10
C ALA A 166 -16.53 -10.43 5.11
N ASP A 167 -16.06 -10.07 3.91
CA ASP A 167 -15.50 -10.97 2.90
C ASP A 167 -13.98 -11.19 3.04
N GLY A 168 -13.35 -10.54 4.02
CA GLY A 168 -11.91 -10.60 4.25
C GLY A 168 -11.09 -9.56 3.47
N TYR A 169 -11.72 -8.69 2.68
CA TYR A 169 -11.02 -7.52 2.13
C TYR A 169 -10.60 -6.58 3.26
N SER A 170 -9.36 -6.08 3.20
CA SER A 170 -8.87 -5.05 4.11
C SER A 170 -8.07 -3.96 3.38
N VAL A 171 -8.02 -2.79 4.01
CA VAL A 171 -7.19 -1.66 3.54
C VAL A 171 -6.61 -0.90 4.72
N SER A 172 -5.33 -0.55 4.62
CA SER A 172 -4.57 0.20 5.63
C SER A 172 -4.19 1.59 5.09
N PHE A 173 -4.26 2.64 5.92
CA PHE A 173 -3.81 4.00 5.60
C PHE A 173 -3.41 4.75 6.88
N SER A 174 -2.64 5.84 6.75
CA SER A 174 -2.21 6.64 7.91
C SER A 174 -3.17 7.81 8.18
N THR A 175 -3.39 8.17 9.45
CA THR A 175 -4.17 9.39 9.80
C THR A 175 -3.54 10.69 9.30
N LYS A 176 -2.27 10.65 8.86
CA LYS A 176 -1.59 11.76 8.17
C LYS A 176 -2.08 11.99 6.74
N ASP A 177 -2.68 10.98 6.11
CA ASP A 177 -3.07 11.03 4.70
C ASP A 177 -4.47 11.62 4.48
N ILE A 178 -5.33 11.62 5.51
CA ILE A 178 -6.72 12.12 5.45
C ILE A 178 -7.14 12.86 6.74
N GLY A 179 -8.18 13.69 6.64
CA GLY A 179 -8.81 14.32 7.82
C GLY A 179 -9.77 13.37 8.54
N PRO A 180 -10.07 13.60 9.84
CA PRO A 180 -10.97 12.74 10.62
C PRO A 180 -12.42 12.73 10.12
N GLN A 181 -12.80 13.74 9.34
CA GLN A 181 -14.11 13.90 8.70
C GLN A 181 -14.11 13.52 7.21
N THR A 182 -12.98 13.06 6.65
CA THR A 182 -12.88 12.69 5.23
C THR A 182 -13.70 11.44 4.93
N LEU A 183 -13.63 10.44 5.81
CA LEU A 183 -14.41 9.20 5.75
C LEU A 183 -15.54 9.21 6.80
N ILE A 184 -16.64 8.54 6.48
CA ILE A 184 -17.75 8.21 7.39
C ILE A 184 -17.93 6.70 7.47
N LEU A 185 -18.38 6.21 8.61
CA LEU A 185 -19.02 4.89 8.74
C LEU A 185 -20.51 5.08 8.46
N ALA A 186 -20.93 4.85 7.21
CA ALA A 186 -22.28 5.06 6.75
C ALA A 186 -23.24 3.95 7.22
N ASP A 187 -24.40 4.34 7.77
CA ASP A 187 -25.55 3.46 8.02
C ASP A 187 -26.66 3.65 6.98
N MET A 188 -26.55 4.64 6.08
CA MET A 188 -27.57 4.91 5.05
C MET A 188 -26.97 5.18 3.66
N GLU A 189 -27.60 4.64 2.61
CA GLU A 189 -27.36 4.92 1.17
C GLU A 189 -28.66 5.44 0.55
N ALA A 190 -28.61 6.59 -0.14
CA ALA A 190 -29.74 7.22 -0.83
C ALA A 190 -31.03 7.45 -0.01
N GLY A 191 -30.93 7.46 1.32
CA GLY A 191 -32.06 7.60 2.25
C GLY A 191 -32.59 6.28 2.83
N ASP A 192 -32.11 5.14 2.35
CA ASP A 192 -32.42 3.81 2.88
C ASP A 192 -31.34 3.32 3.85
N TYR A 193 -31.72 2.50 4.83
CA TYR A 193 -30.77 1.87 5.75
C TYR A 193 -29.94 0.76 5.07
N LEU A 194 -28.64 0.78 5.33
CA LEU A 194 -27.75 -0.31 4.94
C LEU A 194 -27.89 -1.50 5.89
N ALA A 195 -27.87 -2.72 5.34
CA ALA A 195 -27.91 -3.96 6.13
C ALA A 195 -26.64 -4.18 6.98
N LYS A 196 -25.51 -3.63 6.53
CA LYS A 196 -24.24 -3.54 7.27
C LYS A 196 -23.60 -2.20 6.96
N PRO A 197 -22.84 -1.59 7.88
CA PRO A 197 -22.27 -0.28 7.65
C PRO A 197 -21.12 -0.38 6.64
N MET A 198 -20.82 0.73 5.98
CA MET A 198 -19.68 0.83 5.06
C MET A 198 -18.85 2.08 5.31
N ILE A 199 -17.54 1.99 5.09
CA ILE A 199 -16.68 3.15 5.05
C ILE A 199 -16.75 3.77 3.66
N VAL A 200 -17.04 5.07 3.59
CA VAL A 200 -17.17 5.86 2.36
C VAL A 200 -16.87 7.33 2.64
N GLY A 201 -16.53 8.12 1.62
CA GLY A 201 -16.35 9.57 1.79
C GLY A 201 -15.44 10.19 0.74
N ASP A 202 -14.89 11.36 1.07
CA ASP A 202 -14.10 12.23 0.19
C ASP A 202 -12.65 11.75 0.05
N ALA A 203 -12.47 10.43 -0.10
CA ALA A 203 -11.20 9.74 -0.16
C ALA A 203 -11.09 8.86 -1.42
N PRO A 204 -9.87 8.44 -1.81
CA PRO A 204 -9.65 7.44 -2.84
C PRO A 204 -10.53 6.20 -2.65
N LYS A 205 -11.13 5.70 -3.75
CA LYS A 205 -12.15 4.64 -3.72
C LYS A 205 -11.67 3.29 -3.19
N ASN A 206 -10.36 3.06 -3.17
CA ASN A 206 -9.75 1.89 -2.53
C ASN A 206 -9.81 1.95 -0.99
N LEU A 207 -10.06 3.12 -0.38
CA LEU A 207 -10.32 3.24 1.06
C LEU A 207 -11.80 2.99 1.42
N TRP A 208 -12.67 2.76 0.43
CA TRP A 208 -14.08 2.47 0.69
C TRP A 208 -14.26 0.97 0.94
N VAL A 209 -14.81 0.63 2.10
CA VAL A 209 -14.94 -0.75 2.57
C VAL A 209 -16.42 -1.03 2.81
N LYS A 210 -16.98 -2.03 2.12
CA LYS A 210 -18.35 -2.49 2.35
C LYS A 210 -18.42 -3.49 3.48
N ASP A 211 -19.60 -3.66 4.06
CA ASP A 211 -19.90 -4.70 5.05
C ASP A 211 -18.83 -4.76 6.15
N VAL A 212 -18.49 -3.59 6.71
CA VAL A 212 -17.38 -3.43 7.65
C VAL A 212 -17.66 -4.21 8.92
N VAL A 213 -16.67 -5.00 9.34
CA VAL A 213 -16.74 -5.82 10.56
C VAL A 213 -15.68 -5.45 11.60
N SER A 214 -14.57 -4.82 11.17
CA SER A 214 -13.60 -4.27 12.13
C SER A 214 -12.93 -2.98 11.64
N ILE A 215 -12.57 -2.14 12.60
CA ILE A 215 -11.70 -0.97 12.45
C ILE A 215 -10.63 -1.10 13.53
N SER A 216 -9.40 -1.41 13.13
CA SER A 216 -8.26 -1.54 14.04
C SER A 216 -7.23 -0.44 13.77
N THR A 217 -6.48 -0.07 14.79
CA THR A 217 -5.43 0.97 14.71
C THR A 217 -4.11 0.42 15.23
N SER A 218 -3.00 1.04 14.82
CA SER A 218 -1.65 0.74 15.34
C SER A 218 -1.48 1.12 16.83
N LEU A 219 -2.53 1.56 17.52
CA LEU A 219 -2.53 2.01 18.92
C LEU A 219 -2.81 0.88 19.93
N ALA A 220 -2.97 -0.37 19.50
CA ALA A 220 -3.43 -1.49 20.34
C ALA A 220 -2.36 -2.06 21.29
N PRO A 221 -2.31 -1.71 22.60
CA PRO A 221 -1.14 -1.92 23.46
C PRO A 221 -0.99 -3.36 24.01
N GLY A 222 -1.71 -4.33 23.44
CA GLY A 222 -1.79 -5.69 23.99
C GLY A 222 -1.84 -6.81 22.95
N LEU A 223 -2.49 -6.58 21.79
CA LEU A 223 -2.41 -7.54 20.67
C LEU A 223 -1.02 -7.55 20.04
N ALA A 224 -0.42 -6.36 19.86
CA ALA A 224 0.92 -6.24 19.31
C ALA A 224 1.92 -7.07 20.15
N SER A 225 1.92 -6.93 21.48
CA SER A 225 2.76 -7.74 22.37
C SER A 225 2.45 -9.24 22.29
N ALA A 226 1.18 -9.64 22.43
CA ALA A 226 0.83 -11.07 22.51
C ALA A 226 1.10 -11.83 21.20
N GLU A 227 0.92 -11.21 20.03
CA GLU A 227 1.29 -11.83 18.76
C GLU A 227 2.82 -11.74 18.52
N ALA A 228 3.47 -10.63 18.90
CA ALA A 228 4.92 -10.45 18.84
C ALA A 228 5.70 -11.45 19.71
N GLU A 229 5.16 -11.84 20.87
CA GLU A 229 5.70 -12.88 21.75
C GLU A 229 5.85 -14.24 21.04
N THR A 230 5.01 -14.51 20.03
CA THR A 230 5.09 -15.74 19.21
C THR A 230 5.92 -15.57 17.95
N PHE A 231 6.29 -14.34 17.59
CA PHE A 231 7.05 -14.05 16.38
C PHE A 231 8.53 -14.44 16.55
N THR A 232 9.10 -15.03 15.51
CA THR A 232 10.53 -15.31 15.41
C THR A 232 11.11 -14.87 14.07
N LEU A 233 12.27 -14.21 14.14
CA LEU A 233 13.10 -13.85 13.01
C LEU A 233 13.94 -15.06 12.59
N GLU A 234 13.72 -15.56 11.37
CA GLU A 234 14.55 -16.61 10.77
C GLU A 234 15.84 -16.00 10.19
N LEU A 235 16.99 -16.61 10.48
CA LEU A 235 18.28 -16.25 9.87
C LEU A 235 18.83 -17.42 9.05
N ASP A 236 19.38 -17.12 7.87
CA ASP A 236 20.12 -18.05 7.00
C ASP A 236 21.40 -17.33 6.52
N ILE A 237 22.41 -17.33 7.39
CA ILE A 237 23.66 -16.59 7.21
C ILE A 237 24.71 -17.54 6.65
N ASN A 238 24.90 -17.50 5.33
CA ASN A 238 25.82 -18.38 4.60
C ASN A 238 25.61 -19.89 4.90
N GLY A 239 24.34 -20.31 5.05
CA GLY A 239 23.95 -21.67 5.42
C GLY A 239 23.85 -21.93 6.93
N THR A 240 24.41 -21.07 7.78
CA THR A 240 24.19 -21.10 9.24
C THR A 240 22.79 -20.60 9.54
N LYS A 241 21.94 -21.46 10.11
CA LYS A 241 20.55 -21.12 10.44
C LYS A 241 20.39 -20.81 11.91
N ALA A 242 19.63 -19.77 12.21
CA ALA A 242 19.19 -19.41 13.56
C ALA A 242 17.75 -18.91 13.54
N SER A 243 17.13 -18.85 14.72
CA SER A 243 15.81 -18.27 14.93
C SER A 243 15.86 -17.47 16.23
N LEU A 244 15.34 -16.24 16.22
CA LEU A 244 15.41 -15.31 17.36
C LEU A 244 14.03 -14.71 17.63
N SER A 245 13.55 -14.79 18.86
CA SER A 245 12.36 -14.06 19.32
C SER A 245 12.65 -12.57 19.51
N LEU A 246 11.62 -11.72 19.51
CA LEU A 246 11.81 -10.30 19.83
C LEU A 246 12.34 -10.08 21.26
N ALA A 247 11.95 -10.94 22.20
CA ALA A 247 12.41 -10.87 23.59
C ALA A 247 13.90 -11.25 23.76
N GLU A 248 14.48 -12.02 22.83
CA GLU A 248 15.93 -12.25 22.75
C GLU A 248 16.64 -11.07 22.09
N LEU A 249 16.07 -10.52 21.01
CA LEU A 249 16.57 -9.33 20.33
C LEU A 249 16.52 -8.08 21.23
N GLU A 250 15.58 -7.95 22.16
CA GLU A 250 15.53 -6.82 23.10
C GLU A 250 16.58 -6.90 24.21
N LYS A 251 16.98 -8.12 24.62
CA LYS A 251 18.04 -8.35 25.61
C LYS A 251 19.44 -8.37 25.00
N ASP A 252 19.51 -8.11 23.70
CA ASP A 252 20.70 -8.19 22.90
C ASP A 252 21.71 -7.07 23.25
N PRO A 253 23.02 -7.35 23.42
CA PRO A 253 24.01 -6.32 23.72
C PRO A 253 24.18 -5.23 22.64
N ALA A 254 23.64 -5.45 21.44
CA ALA A 254 23.59 -4.51 20.34
C ALA A 254 22.18 -3.94 20.09
N TYR A 255 21.25 -4.11 21.04
CA TYR A 255 20.03 -3.31 21.13
C TYR A 255 20.40 -1.83 21.30
N GLY A 256 19.67 -0.96 20.61
CA GLY A 256 19.78 0.48 20.74
C GLY A 256 18.54 1.19 20.23
N GLU A 257 18.44 2.46 20.60
CA GLU A 257 17.34 3.34 20.20
C GLU A 257 17.88 4.57 19.48
N GLY A 258 17.12 5.08 18.51
CA GLY A 258 17.49 6.29 17.79
C GLY A 258 16.40 6.79 16.86
N THR A 259 16.48 8.07 16.52
CA THR A 259 15.58 8.68 15.53
C THR A 259 16.03 8.34 14.12
N GLY A 260 15.08 7.94 13.28
CA GLY A 260 15.30 7.69 11.86
C GLY A 260 14.12 8.20 11.04
N SER A 261 14.33 8.33 9.74
CA SER A 261 13.28 8.72 8.81
C SER A 261 13.27 7.83 7.56
N TYR A 262 12.10 7.69 6.94
CA TYR A 262 12.01 7.22 5.56
C TYR A 262 10.97 8.03 4.79
N THR A 263 11.22 8.21 3.48
CA THR A 263 10.25 8.82 2.57
C THR A 263 9.64 7.72 1.72
N THR A 264 8.33 7.50 1.81
CA THR A 264 7.64 6.57 0.89
C THR A 264 7.79 7.04 -0.54
N SER A 265 7.60 6.11 -1.47
CA SER A 265 7.64 6.43 -2.90
C SER A 265 6.58 7.49 -3.29
N ALA A 266 5.47 7.58 -2.55
CA ALA A 266 4.46 8.65 -2.61
C ALA A 266 4.92 10.04 -2.14
N GLY A 267 6.10 10.15 -1.54
CA GLY A 267 6.64 11.39 -0.99
C GLY A 267 6.30 11.65 0.49
N THR A 268 5.48 10.81 1.12
CA THR A 268 5.16 10.93 2.55
C THR A 268 6.38 10.56 3.40
N LYS A 269 6.91 11.53 4.16
CA LYS A 269 8.02 11.32 5.09
C LYS A 269 7.51 10.91 6.47
N TYR A 270 8.05 9.82 6.98
CA TYR A 270 7.84 9.34 8.35
C TYR A 270 9.13 9.55 9.14
N THR A 271 9.04 10.13 10.34
CA THR A 271 10.17 10.34 11.27
C THR A 271 9.68 9.98 12.67
N ASN A 272 10.28 8.97 13.30
CA ASN A 272 9.89 8.47 14.62
C ASN A 272 11.14 8.03 15.41
N ALA A 273 11.00 7.73 16.69
CA ALA A 273 12.02 6.99 17.44
C ALA A 273 11.85 5.49 17.20
N TYR A 274 12.95 4.78 16.96
CA TYR A 274 12.95 3.33 16.73
C TYR A 274 13.85 2.64 17.74
N GLY A 275 13.40 1.50 18.26
CA GLY A 275 14.20 0.58 19.08
C GLY A 275 14.42 -0.74 18.36
N GLY A 276 15.65 -1.25 18.40
CA GLY A 276 16.01 -2.45 17.65
C GLY A 276 17.46 -2.88 17.81
N VAL A 277 17.83 -3.99 17.19
CA VAL A 277 19.22 -4.48 17.20
C VAL A 277 19.96 -3.93 15.98
N SER A 278 21.21 -3.51 16.19
CA SER A 278 22.13 -3.15 15.10
C SER A 278 22.31 -4.31 14.14
N LEU A 279 21.98 -4.08 12.87
CA LEU A 279 22.05 -5.09 11.81
C LEU A 279 23.50 -5.55 11.57
N SER A 280 24.46 -4.61 11.54
CA SER A 280 25.89 -4.92 11.40
C SER A 280 26.39 -5.81 12.55
N ALA A 281 26.04 -5.47 13.79
CA ALA A 281 26.44 -6.22 14.97
C ALA A 281 25.74 -7.60 15.13
N LEU A 282 24.50 -7.75 14.65
CA LEU A 282 23.80 -9.04 14.63
C LEU A 282 24.44 -9.99 13.61
N LEU A 283 24.65 -9.51 12.38
CA LEU A 283 25.26 -10.32 11.31
C LEU A 283 26.71 -10.69 11.64
N GLY A 284 27.46 -9.77 12.24
CA GLY A 284 28.85 -9.94 12.67
C GLY A 284 29.13 -11.12 13.62
N ARG A 285 28.10 -11.73 14.21
CA ARG A 285 28.21 -12.93 15.07
C ARG A 285 28.30 -14.23 14.30
N TYR A 286 27.78 -14.22 13.08
CA TYR A 286 27.68 -15.39 12.21
C TYR A 286 28.74 -15.35 11.11
N MET A 287 29.10 -14.15 10.62
CA MET A 287 30.17 -13.93 9.66
C MET A 287 30.67 -12.48 9.72
N GLU A 288 31.94 -12.28 9.35
CA GLU A 288 32.43 -10.94 8.99
C GLU A 288 31.77 -10.53 7.67
N LEU A 289 31.00 -9.44 7.70
CA LEU A 289 30.25 -8.94 6.53
C LEU A 289 31.20 -8.15 5.62
N ALA A 290 31.30 -8.54 4.35
CA ALA A 290 32.07 -7.84 3.34
C ALA A 290 31.20 -6.92 2.46
N ALA A 291 31.82 -5.94 1.80
CA ALA A 291 31.12 -4.94 1.00
C ALA A 291 30.24 -5.54 -0.12
N GLN A 292 30.70 -6.63 -0.74
CA GLN A 292 30.07 -7.34 -1.85
C GLN A 292 29.09 -8.46 -1.44
N ASP A 293 28.89 -8.67 -0.14
CA ASP A 293 27.93 -9.67 0.34
C ASP A 293 26.50 -9.19 0.12
N SER A 294 25.58 -10.11 -0.19
CA SER A 294 24.17 -9.79 -0.34
C SER A 294 23.40 -10.13 0.94
N VAL A 295 22.71 -9.15 1.51
CA VAL A 295 21.80 -9.31 2.65
C VAL A 295 20.37 -9.13 2.17
N THR A 296 19.63 -10.22 2.02
CA THR A 296 18.24 -10.23 1.55
C THR A 296 17.27 -10.34 2.71
N PHE A 297 16.32 -9.40 2.80
CA PHE A 297 15.20 -9.41 3.72
C PHE A 297 13.99 -9.99 3.00
N VAL A 298 13.33 -10.95 3.62
CA VAL A 298 12.10 -11.59 3.12
C VAL A 298 10.98 -11.31 4.11
N ALA A 299 9.94 -10.63 3.64
CA ALA A 299 8.78 -10.27 4.43
C ALA A 299 7.71 -11.38 4.45
N THR A 300 6.77 -11.31 5.41
CA THR A 300 5.67 -12.28 5.54
C THR A 300 4.70 -12.30 4.34
N ASP A 301 4.60 -11.19 3.60
CA ASP A 301 3.79 -11.03 2.39
C ASP A 301 4.52 -11.49 1.11
N GLY A 302 5.78 -11.92 1.22
CA GLY A 302 6.62 -12.32 0.08
C GLY A 302 7.36 -11.17 -0.60
N TYR A 303 7.31 -9.95 -0.06
CA TYR A 303 8.16 -8.85 -0.50
C TYR A 303 9.64 -9.15 -0.16
N GLU A 304 10.53 -8.93 -1.12
CA GLU A 304 11.97 -9.17 -0.98
C GLU A 304 12.79 -7.93 -1.37
N MET A 305 13.81 -7.61 -0.58
CA MET A 305 14.82 -6.59 -0.92
C MET A 305 16.21 -7.04 -0.48
N THR A 306 17.22 -6.70 -1.28
CA THR A 306 18.62 -7.08 -1.02
C THR A 306 19.50 -5.85 -0.90
N TYR A 307 20.22 -5.72 0.21
CA TYR A 307 21.27 -4.71 0.38
C TYR A 307 22.65 -5.31 0.05
N PRO A 308 23.58 -4.52 -0.49
CA PRO A 308 24.99 -4.85 -0.41
C PRO A 308 25.48 -4.68 1.03
N GLY A 309 26.47 -5.46 1.45
CA GLY A 309 27.10 -5.30 2.75
C GLY A 309 27.68 -3.89 2.94
N SER A 310 28.15 -3.24 1.87
CA SER A 310 28.63 -1.84 1.91
C SER A 310 27.59 -0.85 2.45
N LEU A 311 26.30 -1.02 2.12
CA LEU A 311 25.23 -0.15 2.60
C LEU A 311 24.99 -0.31 4.11
N ILE A 312 25.21 -1.52 4.63
CA ILE A 312 25.03 -1.87 6.06
C ILE A 312 26.23 -1.44 6.89
N LEU A 313 27.44 -1.53 6.31
CA LEU A 313 28.71 -1.13 6.93
C LEU A 313 28.93 0.39 6.92
N ASP A 314 28.26 1.12 6.03
CA ASP A 314 28.29 2.58 6.02
C ASP A 314 27.49 3.16 7.21
N GLU A 315 28.19 3.38 8.32
CA GLU A 315 27.67 4.05 9.50
C GLU A 315 27.87 5.59 9.50
N SER A 316 28.18 6.22 8.35
CA SER A 316 28.63 7.62 8.29
C SER A 316 27.58 8.67 8.70
N ASP A 317 26.30 8.44 8.40
CA ASP A 317 25.16 9.28 8.82
C ASP A 317 24.31 8.64 9.92
N GLY A 318 24.46 7.34 10.17
CA GLY A 318 23.72 6.58 11.18
C GLY A 318 23.87 5.07 11.03
N LYS A 319 23.28 4.30 11.93
CA LYS A 319 23.35 2.83 11.94
C LYS A 319 22.06 2.20 11.44
N TRP A 320 22.18 1.07 10.75
CA TRP A 320 21.02 0.24 10.41
C TRP A 320 20.55 -0.57 11.61
N LEU A 321 19.27 -0.43 11.97
CA LEU A 321 18.59 -1.29 12.93
C LEU A 321 17.65 -2.26 12.22
N LEU A 322 17.52 -3.46 12.79
CA LEU A 322 16.29 -4.23 12.75
C LEU A 322 15.39 -3.71 13.88
N ALA A 323 14.57 -2.71 13.56
CA ALA A 323 13.66 -2.09 14.50
C ALA A 323 12.43 -2.98 14.71
N PHE A 324 12.15 -3.28 15.98
CA PHE A 324 10.93 -3.95 16.43
C PHE A 324 10.15 -3.13 17.47
N LYS A 325 10.66 -1.94 17.82
CA LYS A 325 9.94 -0.93 18.58
C LYS A 325 9.82 0.39 17.84
N LEU A 326 8.70 1.06 18.05
CA LEU A 326 8.35 2.39 17.55
C LEU A 326 7.88 3.23 18.74
N ASP A 327 8.55 4.35 18.98
CA ASP A 327 8.29 5.28 20.10
C ASP A 327 8.16 4.58 21.48
N GLY A 328 8.92 3.49 21.68
CA GLY A 328 9.02 2.71 22.92
C GLY A 328 8.19 1.40 22.93
N GLU A 329 7.16 1.31 22.10
CA GLU A 329 6.23 0.17 22.03
C GLU A 329 6.60 -0.82 20.93
N TYR A 330 6.23 -2.10 21.05
CA TYR A 330 6.45 -3.09 19.98
C TYR A 330 5.69 -2.72 18.69
N LEU A 331 6.32 -2.95 17.54
CA LEU A 331 5.66 -2.80 16.24
C LEU A 331 4.45 -3.76 16.11
N PRO A 332 3.30 -3.30 15.62
CA PRO A 332 2.12 -4.12 15.40
C PRO A 332 2.25 -5.03 14.15
N LYS A 333 1.32 -5.97 13.99
CA LYS A 333 1.29 -6.99 12.92
C LYS A 333 1.27 -6.45 11.48
N ASP A 334 0.64 -5.31 11.25
CA ASP A 334 0.81 -4.47 10.05
C ASP A 334 1.26 -3.10 10.58
N PRO A 335 2.45 -2.57 10.20
CA PRO A 335 3.38 -3.04 9.17
C PRO A 335 4.34 -4.18 9.56
N GLY A 336 4.10 -4.89 10.65
CA GLY A 336 4.82 -6.10 11.03
C GLY A 336 5.94 -5.87 12.05
N TYR A 337 6.22 -6.91 12.82
CA TYR A 337 7.03 -6.85 14.05
C TYR A 337 8.49 -6.43 13.86
N ILE A 338 9.05 -6.53 12.65
CA ILE A 338 10.41 -6.10 12.35
C ILE A 338 10.44 -5.30 11.05
N ARG A 339 11.16 -4.18 11.05
CA ARG A 339 11.54 -3.43 9.84
C ARG A 339 13.01 -3.02 9.82
N THR A 340 13.58 -2.76 8.64
CA THR A 340 14.86 -2.04 8.54
C THR A 340 14.65 -0.53 8.66
N ILE A 341 15.55 0.16 9.33
CA ILE A 341 15.61 1.63 9.37
C ILE A 341 17.03 2.08 9.66
N LYS A 342 17.46 3.22 9.11
CA LYS A 342 18.73 3.87 9.46
C LYS A 342 18.45 4.96 10.50
N VAL A 343 19.11 4.89 11.66
CA VAL A 343 18.92 5.83 12.78
C VAL A 343 20.22 6.54 13.13
N GLY A 344 20.14 7.79 13.58
CA GLY A 344 21.32 8.59 13.88
C GLY A 344 20.99 9.96 14.43
N PRO A 345 22.00 10.74 14.88
CA PRO A 345 21.80 12.07 15.47
C PRO A 345 21.20 13.08 14.48
N THR A 346 21.30 12.82 13.18
CA THR A 346 20.73 13.63 12.09
C THR A 346 19.32 13.20 11.66
N ALA A 347 18.77 12.14 12.28
CA ALA A 347 17.56 11.43 11.85
C ALA A 347 17.58 11.06 10.34
N PRO A 348 18.54 10.20 9.90
CA PRO A 348 18.77 9.84 8.49
C PRO A 348 17.49 9.54 7.72
N ASN A 349 17.41 9.96 6.46
CA ASN A 349 16.23 9.76 5.63
C ASN A 349 16.53 8.83 4.46
N ILE A 350 16.09 7.58 4.58
CA ILE A 350 16.20 6.57 3.53
C ILE A 350 14.95 6.53 2.63
N ASP A 351 15.05 5.89 1.47
CA ASP A 351 13.88 5.60 0.65
C ASP A 351 12.99 4.51 1.28
N GLY A 352 11.68 4.61 1.09
CA GLY A 352 10.70 3.72 1.71
C GLY A 352 10.87 2.24 1.35
N HIS A 353 11.32 1.94 0.13
CA HIS A 353 11.64 0.56 -0.29
C HIS A 353 12.86 -0.02 0.47
N SER A 354 13.73 0.85 0.99
CA SER A 354 14.87 0.52 1.87
C SER A 354 14.49 0.53 3.36
N SER A 355 13.22 0.78 3.69
CA SER A 355 12.67 0.54 5.03
C SER A 355 11.72 -0.66 5.00
N VAL A 356 12.27 -1.82 4.61
CA VAL A 356 11.56 -3.09 4.45
C VAL A 356 10.78 -3.41 5.71
N LYS A 357 9.47 -3.64 5.57
CA LYS A 357 8.53 -3.94 6.66
C LYS A 357 8.21 -5.44 6.70
N MET A 358 7.48 -5.91 7.71
CA MET A 358 7.05 -7.31 7.85
C MET A 358 8.18 -8.36 7.78
N ILE A 359 9.42 -8.02 8.13
CA ILE A 359 10.59 -8.90 7.92
C ILE A 359 10.41 -10.17 8.74
N LYS A 360 10.33 -11.32 8.06
CA LYS A 360 10.29 -12.65 8.68
C LYS A 360 11.64 -13.34 8.65
N LYS A 361 12.40 -13.18 7.56
CA LYS A 361 13.65 -13.90 7.34
C LYS A 361 14.74 -13.00 6.77
N ILE A 362 15.98 -13.23 7.19
CA ILE A 362 17.18 -12.64 6.60
C ILE A 362 18.04 -13.75 6.01
N VAL A 363 18.45 -13.57 4.76
CA VAL A 363 19.31 -14.49 4.01
C VAL A 363 20.57 -13.75 3.61
N VAL A 364 21.74 -14.24 4.02
CA VAL A 364 23.04 -13.67 3.63
C VAL A 364 23.81 -14.67 2.78
N ARG A 365 24.43 -14.18 1.71
CA ARG A 365 25.29 -14.95 0.79
C ARG A 365 26.55 -14.15 0.51
N GLN A 366 27.71 -14.80 0.65
CA GLN A 366 29.00 -14.20 0.35
C GLN A 366 29.15 -13.93 -1.15
N GLU A 367 29.71 -12.78 -1.51
CA GLU A 367 29.92 -12.34 -2.91
C GLU A 367 28.64 -12.37 -3.79
N GLY A 368 27.47 -12.43 -3.16
CA GLY A 368 26.18 -12.61 -3.83
C GLY A 368 25.62 -11.33 -4.43
N PHE A 369 26.13 -10.15 -4.04
CA PHE A 369 25.59 -8.89 -4.53
C PHE A 369 26.21 -8.50 -5.87
N LYS A 370 25.35 -8.37 -6.89
CA LYS A 370 25.71 -7.87 -8.22
C LYS A 370 24.78 -6.73 -8.57
N ASP A 371 25.34 -5.52 -8.60
CA ASP A 371 24.61 -4.31 -8.94
C ASP A 371 24.37 -4.20 -10.45
N PHE A 372 23.38 -3.41 -10.85
CA PHE A 372 23.12 -3.05 -12.23
C PHE A 372 22.24 -1.80 -12.34
N THR A 373 22.22 -1.23 -13.55
CA THR A 373 21.35 -0.10 -13.90
C THR A 373 20.61 -0.42 -15.19
N LEU A 374 19.30 -0.15 -15.23
CA LEU A 374 18.45 -0.27 -16.41
C LEU A 374 18.13 1.13 -16.94
N SER A 375 18.64 1.49 -18.12
CA SER A 375 18.40 2.80 -18.73
C SER A 375 17.12 2.82 -19.57
N TYR A 376 16.31 3.85 -19.46
CA TYR A 376 15.13 4.06 -20.31
C TYR A 376 15.17 5.38 -21.07
N SER A 377 14.51 5.42 -22.22
CA SER A 377 14.38 6.63 -23.05
C SER A 377 13.07 6.67 -23.83
N GLY A 378 12.56 7.87 -24.13
CA GLY A 378 11.25 8.06 -24.78
C GLY A 378 10.79 9.52 -24.81
N LYS A 379 9.57 9.80 -24.31
CA LYS A 379 9.16 11.17 -23.96
C LYS A 379 9.90 11.66 -22.70
N LYS A 380 10.48 10.74 -21.93
CA LYS A 380 11.29 10.97 -20.74
C LYS A 380 12.42 9.94 -20.69
N ASP A 381 13.59 10.42 -20.30
CA ASP A 381 14.80 9.61 -20.18
C ASP A 381 15.22 9.47 -18.71
N GLY A 382 15.94 8.39 -18.40
CA GLY A 382 16.45 8.15 -17.06
C GLY A 382 16.98 6.73 -16.87
N SER A 383 17.10 6.34 -15.61
CA SER A 383 17.58 5.00 -15.25
C SER A 383 16.97 4.51 -13.95
N LEU A 384 16.87 3.19 -13.80
CA LEU A 384 16.51 2.50 -12.57
C LEU A 384 17.74 1.75 -12.05
N ASP A 385 18.06 1.95 -10.77
CA ASP A 385 19.01 1.09 -10.08
C ASP A 385 18.41 -0.29 -9.78
N ARG A 386 19.29 -1.23 -9.41
CA ARG A 386 18.92 -2.58 -8.99
C ARG A 386 17.83 -2.60 -7.92
N SER A 387 17.93 -1.76 -6.89
CA SER A 387 16.99 -1.68 -5.76
C SER A 387 15.59 -1.31 -6.21
N THR A 388 15.46 -0.35 -7.13
CA THR A 388 14.20 0.09 -7.72
C THR A 388 13.59 -1.04 -8.54
N VAL A 389 14.39 -1.70 -9.40
CA VAL A 389 13.92 -2.85 -10.19
C VAL A 389 13.50 -4.02 -9.28
N GLN A 390 14.26 -4.32 -8.22
CA GLN A 390 13.89 -5.34 -7.23
C GLN A 390 12.57 -5.00 -6.53
N SER A 391 12.38 -3.73 -6.13
CA SER A 391 11.13 -3.27 -5.54
C SER A 391 9.95 -3.43 -6.51
N CYS A 392 10.13 -3.17 -7.81
CA CYS A 392 9.10 -3.43 -8.82
C CYS A 392 8.78 -4.94 -8.94
N VAL A 393 9.79 -5.81 -8.92
CA VAL A 393 9.61 -7.28 -8.94
C VAL A 393 8.95 -7.81 -7.67
N SER A 394 9.15 -7.17 -6.52
CA SER A 394 8.52 -7.56 -5.26
C SER A 394 7.08 -7.04 -5.12
N CYS A 395 6.79 -5.80 -5.56
CA CYS A 395 5.44 -5.21 -5.49
C CYS A 395 4.51 -5.65 -6.63
N HIS A 396 5.05 -5.90 -7.83
CA HIS A 396 4.30 -6.17 -9.06
C HIS A 396 4.77 -7.47 -9.73
N GLY A 397 5.25 -8.39 -8.90
CA GLY A 397 5.89 -9.63 -9.32
C GLY A 397 4.98 -10.55 -10.14
N ARG A 398 5.56 -11.12 -11.19
CA ARG A 398 4.96 -12.19 -12.00
C ARG A 398 5.99 -13.29 -12.20
N GLU A 399 5.57 -14.52 -11.90
CA GLU A 399 6.26 -15.73 -12.36
C GLU A 399 5.64 -16.18 -13.69
N VAL A 400 6.49 -16.55 -14.66
CA VAL A 400 6.07 -17.14 -15.94
C VAL A 400 6.81 -18.43 -16.23
N ALA A 401 6.14 -19.39 -16.87
CA ALA A 401 6.74 -20.62 -17.38
C ALA A 401 7.23 -20.39 -18.82
N PHE A 402 8.51 -20.09 -18.99
CA PHE A 402 9.10 -19.83 -20.30
C PHE A 402 9.55 -21.14 -20.98
N GLU A 403 9.16 -21.32 -22.24
CA GLU A 403 9.52 -22.49 -23.05
C GLU A 403 9.87 -22.05 -24.49
N ARG A 404 11.16 -22.16 -24.86
CA ARG A 404 11.65 -21.78 -26.18
C ARG A 404 12.93 -22.50 -26.57
N LYS A 405 12.92 -23.17 -27.72
CA LYS A 405 14.02 -24.06 -28.16
C LYS A 405 14.37 -25.03 -27.03
N ASP A 406 15.62 -24.98 -26.55
CA ASP A 406 16.17 -25.84 -25.52
C ASP A 406 16.03 -25.25 -24.10
N ILE A 407 15.46 -24.04 -23.98
CA ILE A 407 15.20 -23.38 -22.69
C ILE A 407 13.80 -23.76 -22.22
N LYS A 408 13.72 -24.40 -21.05
CA LYS A 408 12.50 -24.56 -20.25
C LYS A 408 12.82 -24.20 -18.81
N ALA A 409 12.24 -23.11 -18.31
CA ALA A 409 12.45 -22.65 -16.94
C ALA A 409 11.35 -21.69 -16.48
N LYS A 410 11.17 -21.59 -15.17
CA LYS A 410 10.42 -20.51 -14.52
C LYS A 410 11.28 -19.28 -14.35
N TYR A 411 10.70 -18.11 -14.60
CA TYR A 411 11.33 -16.82 -14.38
C TYR A 411 10.41 -15.91 -13.55
N LYS A 412 10.96 -15.18 -12.57
CA LYS A 412 10.26 -14.18 -11.77
C LYS A 412 10.80 -12.79 -12.12
N GLY A 413 9.87 -11.87 -12.35
CA GLY A 413 10.14 -10.51 -12.83
C GLY A 413 8.94 -9.61 -12.64
N PHE A 414 8.88 -8.52 -13.38
CA PHE A 414 7.71 -7.64 -13.43
C PHE A 414 7.23 -7.48 -14.89
N PRO A 415 5.91 -7.29 -15.13
CA PRO A 415 5.38 -7.06 -16.47
C PRO A 415 6.04 -5.88 -17.20
N LEU A 416 6.45 -6.09 -18.45
CA LEU A 416 7.18 -5.09 -19.24
C LEU A 416 6.37 -3.81 -19.45
N HIS A 417 5.04 -3.89 -19.51
CA HIS A 417 4.17 -2.71 -19.71
C HIS A 417 4.26 -1.69 -18.56
N LEU A 418 4.48 -2.14 -17.33
CA LEU A 418 4.68 -1.28 -16.16
C LEU A 418 5.99 -0.48 -16.23
N LEU A 419 6.96 -0.92 -17.04
CA LEU A 419 8.19 -0.17 -17.27
C LEU A 419 8.00 0.97 -18.27
N LEU A 420 7.09 0.82 -19.24
CA LEU A 420 6.86 1.81 -20.30
C LEU A 420 6.48 3.16 -19.71
N ALA A 421 5.74 3.13 -18.61
CA ALA A 421 5.42 4.23 -17.70
C ALA A 421 6.53 5.25 -17.47
N TYR A 422 7.77 4.78 -17.25
CA TYR A 422 8.91 5.62 -16.92
C TYR A 422 9.31 6.54 -18.09
N ALA A 423 8.94 6.17 -19.31
CA ALA A 423 9.35 6.81 -20.56
C ALA A 423 8.20 7.26 -21.47
N ASP A 424 6.96 6.77 -21.27
CA ASP A 424 5.81 7.08 -22.14
C ASP A 424 4.90 8.22 -21.69
N ASP A 425 5.04 8.68 -20.45
CA ASP A 425 4.38 9.89 -19.95
C ASP A 425 5.43 10.86 -19.35
N PRO A 426 5.62 12.07 -19.93
CA PRO A 426 6.59 13.04 -19.43
C PRO A 426 6.21 13.65 -18.07
N LEU A 427 4.94 13.57 -17.68
CA LEU A 427 4.42 14.04 -16.39
C LEU A 427 4.44 12.93 -15.32
N TYR A 428 4.64 11.67 -15.73
CA TYR A 428 4.64 10.54 -14.81
C TYR A 428 5.94 10.46 -14.02
N ALA A 429 5.80 10.46 -12.70
CA ALA A 429 6.85 10.12 -11.77
C ALA A 429 6.35 8.89 -11.00
N PRO A 430 6.68 7.67 -11.45
CA PRO A 430 6.14 6.45 -10.86
C PRO A 430 6.24 6.47 -9.35
N HIS A 431 5.13 6.09 -8.74
CA HIS A 431 4.88 6.07 -7.30
C HIS A 431 4.75 7.41 -6.56
N LYS A 432 5.08 8.60 -7.13
CA LYS A 432 4.96 9.91 -6.43
C LYS A 432 3.56 10.56 -6.49
N GLN A 433 2.52 9.80 -6.82
CA GLN A 433 1.28 10.34 -7.37
C GLN A 433 0.02 9.59 -6.87
N GLY A 434 -1.13 10.26 -6.97
CA GLY A 434 -2.43 9.76 -6.53
C GLY A 434 -2.98 8.62 -7.40
N SER A 435 -3.99 7.92 -6.88
CA SER A 435 -4.63 6.76 -7.52
C SER A 435 -5.36 7.06 -8.84
N ASP A 436 -5.51 8.33 -9.19
CA ASP A 436 -6.10 8.85 -10.42
C ASP A 436 -5.12 8.86 -11.60
N ILE A 437 -3.81 8.80 -11.34
CA ILE A 437 -2.78 8.81 -12.39
C ILE A 437 -2.46 7.36 -12.80
N LEU A 438 -2.64 7.08 -14.10
CA LEU A 438 -2.50 5.74 -14.67
C LEU A 438 -1.07 5.21 -14.54
N ALA A 439 -0.94 3.88 -14.47
CA ALA A 439 0.36 3.22 -14.34
C ALA A 439 1.28 3.39 -15.57
N TYR A 440 0.77 3.82 -16.73
CA TYR A 440 1.49 4.21 -17.97
C TYR A 440 0.50 4.91 -18.93
N ASP A 441 0.97 5.58 -19.99
CA ASP A 441 0.11 6.20 -21.02
C ASP A 441 -0.55 5.13 -21.92
N ALA A 442 -1.60 4.51 -21.40
CA ALA A 442 -2.33 3.47 -22.10
C ALA A 442 -3.02 3.96 -23.38
N ALA A 443 -3.24 5.27 -23.55
CA ALA A 443 -3.74 5.83 -24.81
C ALA A 443 -2.65 5.83 -25.89
N ALA A 444 -1.42 6.26 -25.55
CA ALA A 444 -0.28 6.13 -26.44
C ALA A 444 0.08 4.66 -26.73
N ALA A 445 0.02 3.78 -25.72
CA ALA A 445 0.29 2.36 -25.90
C ALA A 445 -0.69 1.71 -26.90
N ARG A 446 -1.97 2.09 -26.88
CA ARG A 446 -2.97 1.67 -27.87
C ARG A 446 -2.85 2.35 -29.23
N ALA A 447 -2.33 3.58 -29.30
CA ALA A 447 -2.03 4.25 -30.57
C ALA A 447 -0.93 3.50 -31.34
N GLY A 448 0.05 2.95 -30.63
CA GLY A 448 1.11 2.11 -31.19
C GLY A 448 2.43 2.86 -31.36
N TYR A 449 3.31 2.74 -30.37
CA TYR A 449 4.71 3.15 -30.45
C TYR A 449 5.63 1.92 -30.44
N GLY A 450 6.85 2.07 -30.95
CA GLY A 450 7.86 1.01 -30.89
C GLY A 450 8.50 0.90 -29.51
N VAL A 451 8.73 -0.32 -29.05
CA VAL A 451 9.48 -0.61 -27.82
C VAL A 451 10.72 -1.41 -28.18
N GLU A 452 11.87 -0.73 -28.24
CA GLU A 452 13.17 -1.40 -28.38
C GLU A 452 13.63 -1.96 -27.03
N VAL A 453 13.89 -3.26 -27.00
CA VAL A 453 14.52 -3.96 -25.86
C VAL A 453 15.96 -4.26 -26.25
N ILE A 454 16.92 -3.70 -25.52
CA ILE A 454 18.34 -3.63 -25.89
C ILE A 454 19.20 -4.34 -24.84
N ALA A 455 20.08 -5.23 -25.32
CA ALA A 455 21.05 -5.96 -24.51
C ALA A 455 22.41 -5.22 -24.43
N GLU A 456 23.22 -5.59 -23.44
CA GLU A 456 24.59 -5.07 -23.23
C GLU A 456 25.53 -5.27 -24.42
N ASP A 457 25.31 -6.27 -25.27
CA ASP A 457 26.10 -6.53 -26.48
C ASP A 457 25.61 -5.74 -27.72
N GLY A 458 24.59 -4.89 -27.54
CA GLY A 458 23.97 -4.10 -28.61
C GLY A 458 22.93 -4.87 -29.43
N TYR A 459 22.67 -6.16 -29.15
CA TYR A 459 21.55 -6.86 -29.72
C TYR A 459 20.23 -6.24 -29.24
N SER A 460 19.28 -6.02 -30.16
CA SER A 460 17.96 -5.51 -29.81
C SER A 460 16.85 -6.18 -30.59
N ILE A 461 15.64 -6.09 -30.04
CA ILE A 461 14.39 -6.33 -30.78
C ILE A 461 13.48 -5.12 -30.62
N ARG A 462 12.61 -4.89 -31.61
CA ARG A 462 11.52 -3.93 -31.52
C ARG A 462 10.19 -4.66 -31.36
N LEU A 463 9.43 -4.30 -30.34
CA LEU A 463 8.07 -4.75 -30.08
C LEU A 463 7.09 -3.61 -30.39
N ASP A 464 5.80 -3.93 -30.50
CA ASP A 464 4.73 -2.95 -30.61
C ASP A 464 4.04 -2.76 -29.25
N SER A 465 3.83 -1.51 -28.82
CA SER A 465 3.18 -1.21 -27.55
C SER A 465 1.77 -1.78 -27.42
N ARG A 466 1.07 -2.04 -28.54
CA ARG A 466 -0.29 -2.62 -28.55
C ARG A 466 -0.31 -4.09 -28.13
N ASP A 467 0.79 -4.80 -28.37
CA ASP A 467 0.97 -6.17 -27.87
C ASP A 467 1.33 -6.20 -26.39
N LEU A 468 1.85 -5.08 -25.86
CA LEU A 468 2.23 -4.90 -24.46
C LEU A 468 1.14 -4.28 -23.59
N ASP A 469 0.21 -3.49 -24.14
CA ASP A 469 -0.85 -2.77 -23.40
C ASP A 469 -1.62 -3.69 -22.44
N ASN A 470 -1.39 -3.57 -21.13
CA ASN A 470 -1.93 -4.42 -20.07
C ASN A 470 -1.59 -5.92 -20.26
N ASN A 471 -0.40 -6.24 -20.75
CA ASN A 471 0.08 -7.61 -20.95
C ASN A 471 0.95 -8.08 -19.79
N ASN A 472 0.34 -8.76 -18.82
CA ASN A 472 1.05 -9.30 -17.66
C ASN A 472 1.88 -10.56 -17.93
N ASP A 473 1.79 -11.16 -19.12
CA ASP A 473 2.48 -12.41 -19.42
C ASP A 473 3.83 -12.21 -20.13
N ILE A 474 4.24 -10.96 -20.39
CA ILE A 474 5.56 -10.61 -20.93
C ILE A 474 6.29 -9.82 -19.84
N ILE A 475 7.39 -10.36 -19.34
CA ILE A 475 8.08 -9.84 -18.17
C ILE A 475 9.53 -9.51 -18.46
N LEU A 476 10.05 -8.52 -17.72
CA LEU A 476 11.48 -8.33 -17.55
C LEU A 476 11.88 -9.07 -16.27
N ALA A 477 12.51 -10.22 -16.43
CA ALA A 477 12.85 -11.13 -15.34
C ALA A 477 14.20 -10.79 -14.70
N MET A 478 14.24 -10.92 -13.37
CA MET A 478 15.40 -10.69 -12.51
C MET A 478 15.86 -12.00 -11.82
N TYR A 479 14.99 -13.02 -11.79
CA TYR A 479 15.24 -14.31 -11.17
C TYR A 479 14.82 -15.47 -12.09
N ARG A 480 15.44 -16.63 -11.89
CA ARG A 480 15.15 -17.89 -12.58
C ARG A 480 15.13 -19.03 -11.57
N GLU A 481 14.08 -19.84 -11.56
CA GLU A 481 13.86 -20.90 -10.55
C GLU A 481 14.03 -20.42 -9.09
N SER A 482 13.61 -19.18 -8.81
CA SER A 482 13.80 -18.46 -7.53
C SER A 482 15.24 -18.07 -7.16
N ASP A 483 16.24 -18.37 -8.00
CA ASP A 483 17.63 -17.91 -7.85
C ASP A 483 17.92 -16.69 -8.73
N SER A 484 19.04 -16.01 -8.44
CA SER A 484 19.60 -14.95 -9.31
C SER A 484 19.91 -15.48 -10.73
N LEU A 485 19.74 -14.63 -11.74
CA LEU A 485 20.13 -14.98 -13.11
C LEU A 485 21.61 -15.37 -13.23
N GLY A 486 21.88 -16.39 -14.05
CA GLY A 486 23.24 -16.80 -14.39
C GLY A 486 23.99 -15.75 -15.23
N PRO A 487 25.32 -15.85 -15.38
CA PRO A 487 26.14 -14.85 -16.07
C PRO A 487 25.72 -14.52 -17.51
N ASP A 488 25.15 -15.50 -18.22
CA ASP A 488 24.67 -15.30 -19.60
C ASP A 488 23.32 -14.56 -19.68
N GLU A 489 22.61 -14.39 -18.56
CA GLU A 489 21.24 -13.82 -18.51
C GLU A 489 21.16 -12.53 -17.69
N PHE A 490 22.01 -12.37 -16.67
CA PHE A 490 22.16 -11.17 -15.82
C PHE A 490 22.51 -9.92 -16.65
N PRO A 491 21.99 -8.71 -16.31
CA PRO A 491 21.17 -8.39 -15.14
C PRO A 491 19.70 -8.75 -15.26
N LEU A 492 19.14 -8.70 -16.47
CA LEU A 492 17.72 -8.87 -16.74
C LEU A 492 17.49 -9.64 -18.04
N VAL A 493 16.40 -10.41 -18.13
CA VAL A 493 16.04 -11.17 -19.32
C VAL A 493 14.58 -10.96 -19.71
N LEU A 494 14.34 -10.64 -20.98
CA LEU A 494 12.99 -10.59 -21.55
C LEU A 494 12.50 -12.00 -21.83
N VAL A 495 11.41 -12.40 -21.16
CA VAL A 495 10.74 -13.69 -21.30
C VAL A 495 9.22 -13.51 -21.23
N TRP A 496 8.47 -14.55 -21.58
CA TRP A 496 7.01 -14.55 -21.54
C TRP A 496 6.46 -15.91 -21.12
N ASP A 497 5.21 -15.98 -20.66
CA ASP A 497 4.58 -17.26 -20.37
C ASP A 497 4.29 -18.03 -21.66
N LYS A 498 4.60 -19.33 -21.67
CA LYS A 498 4.33 -20.20 -22.82
C LYS A 498 2.84 -20.33 -23.18
N ASN A 499 1.94 -20.00 -22.26
CA ASN A 499 0.49 -19.99 -22.45
C ASN A 499 -0.07 -18.58 -22.64
N ALA A 500 0.78 -17.55 -22.78
CA ALA A 500 0.38 -16.16 -22.98
C ALA A 500 -0.58 -16.04 -24.18
N VAL A 501 -1.75 -15.44 -23.95
CA VAL A 501 -2.80 -15.32 -24.98
C VAL A 501 -2.41 -14.34 -26.10
N ARG A 502 -1.60 -13.34 -25.77
CA ARG A 502 -1.08 -12.31 -26.68
C ARG A 502 0.44 -12.26 -26.58
N VAL A 503 1.11 -12.65 -27.64
CA VAL A 503 2.57 -12.68 -27.77
C VAL A 503 2.95 -11.89 -29.02
N PRO A 504 3.79 -10.84 -28.93
CA PRO A 504 4.21 -10.05 -30.08
C PRO A 504 4.80 -10.92 -31.19
N GLU A 505 4.42 -10.63 -32.43
CA GLU A 505 4.84 -11.45 -33.56
C GLU A 505 6.37 -11.53 -33.66
N GLY A 506 6.89 -12.75 -33.75
CA GLY A 506 8.32 -12.98 -33.93
C GLY A 506 9.22 -12.67 -32.73
N ILE A 507 8.67 -12.32 -31.55
CA ILE A 507 9.40 -11.98 -30.32
C ILE A 507 10.60 -12.91 -30.06
N LYS A 508 11.70 -12.33 -29.56
CA LYS A 508 12.89 -13.08 -29.14
C LYS A 508 13.09 -12.90 -27.64
N ASN A 509 13.61 -13.94 -26.98
CA ASN A 509 14.20 -13.74 -25.66
C ASN A 509 15.42 -12.83 -25.82
N VAL A 510 15.51 -11.79 -25.00
CA VAL A 510 16.65 -10.87 -24.95
C VAL A 510 17.30 -11.09 -23.60
N LYS A 511 18.57 -11.53 -23.59
CA LYS A 511 19.36 -11.73 -22.37
C LYS A 511 20.18 -10.48 -22.10
N ARG A 512 20.60 -10.27 -20.85
CA ARG A 512 21.46 -9.14 -20.46
C ARG A 512 20.87 -7.79 -20.88
N VAL A 513 19.56 -7.61 -20.67
CA VAL A 513 18.83 -6.37 -21.01
C VAL A 513 19.36 -5.23 -20.15
N SER A 514 19.86 -4.18 -20.81
CA SER A 514 20.44 -2.99 -20.16
C SER A 514 19.69 -1.71 -20.51
N SER A 515 18.91 -1.69 -21.59
CA SER A 515 18.12 -0.52 -21.95
C SER A 515 16.80 -0.83 -22.65
N ILE A 516 15.83 0.07 -22.43
CA ILE A 516 14.53 0.12 -23.09
C ILE A 516 14.37 1.48 -23.77
N ARG A 517 13.97 1.51 -25.04
CA ARG A 517 13.75 2.76 -25.78
C ARG A 517 12.37 2.77 -26.43
N LEU A 518 11.61 3.83 -26.17
CA LEU A 518 10.30 4.05 -26.75
C LEU A 518 10.41 4.96 -27.98
N LEU A 519 9.71 4.58 -29.05
CA LEU A 519 9.83 5.16 -30.38
C LEU A 519 8.43 5.53 -30.90
N PHE A 520 8.03 6.76 -30.56
CA PHE A 520 6.76 7.41 -30.90
C PHE A 520 6.66 7.81 -32.37
#